data_AF-A0A167V481-F1
#
_entry.id   AF-A0A167V481-F1
#
_cell.length_a   1.000
_cell.length_b   1.000
_cell.length_c   1.000
_cell.angle_alpha   90.00
_cell.angle_beta   90.00
_cell.angle_gamma   90.00
#
_symmetry.space_group_name_H-M   'P 1'
#
loop_
_entity.id
_entity.type
_entity.pdbx_description
1 polymer ?
#
loop_
_entity_poly.entity_id
_entity_poly.type
_entity_poly.pdbx_seq_one_letter_code
_entity_poly.pdbx_strand_id
1 'polypeptide(L)'
;MSSGIPSSWTLSEKDIFSGKKFPRFQLLLNIAAKARGVYGYLDGSITQPTPPIPTPDTAPLTTASPPDPTPWISTTPSSAEWVVRDAYTLSMIVNNVTDTAGLGVKTDGSAHEAYQSL
;
A
#
# COMPACT_ATOMS: atom_id res chain seq x y z
N MET A 1 19.70 11.78 5.31
CA MET A 1 18.29 11.56 5.72
C MET A 1 17.82 10.32 4.98
N SER A 2 17.71 9.19 5.66
CA SER A 2 17.30 7.93 5.02
C SER A 2 15.81 8.01 4.72
N SER A 3 15.42 7.99 3.45
CA SER A 3 14.02 7.82 3.06
C SER A 3 13.50 6.55 3.74
N GLY A 4 12.53 6.68 4.66
CA GLY A 4 12.03 5.57 5.49
C GLY A 4 11.25 4.49 4.72
N ILE A 5 11.41 4.41 3.40
CA ILE A 5 10.74 3.45 2.52
C ILE A 5 11.57 2.15 2.54
N PRO A 6 10.96 1.00 2.89
CA PRO A 6 11.65 -0.28 2.84
C PRO A 6 12.07 -0.66 1.42
N SER A 7 13.10 -1.50 1.31
CA SER A 7 13.53 -2.03 0.00
C SER A 7 12.41 -2.81 -0.68
N SER A 8 12.39 -2.76 -2.01
CA SER A 8 11.46 -3.53 -2.85
C SER A 8 11.53 -5.03 -2.51
N TRP A 9 10.40 -5.71 -2.68
CA TRP A 9 10.31 -7.15 -2.47
C TRP A 9 9.90 -7.85 -3.76
N THR A 10 10.73 -8.80 -4.19
CA THR A 10 10.48 -9.65 -5.35
C THR A 10 10.76 -11.11 -5.01
N LEU A 11 10.00 -11.99 -5.62
CA LEU A 11 10.17 -13.44 -5.56
C LEU A 11 11.15 -13.89 -6.63
N SER A 12 11.79 -15.05 -6.40
CA SER A 12 12.50 -15.74 -7.48
C SER A 12 11.49 -16.22 -8.53
N GLU A 13 11.94 -16.36 -9.78
CA GLU A 13 11.07 -16.74 -10.92
C GLU A 13 10.17 -17.95 -10.66
N LYS A 14 10.69 -18.96 -9.95
CA LYS A 14 9.96 -20.20 -9.58
C LYS A 14 8.75 -19.98 -8.66
N ASP A 15 8.72 -18.85 -7.96
CA ASP A 15 7.71 -18.49 -6.95
C ASP A 15 6.78 -17.35 -7.43
N ILE A 16 7.02 -16.75 -8.61
CA ILE A 16 6.14 -15.75 -9.21
C ILE A 16 4.75 -16.36 -9.46
N PHE A 17 3.70 -15.62 -9.14
CA PHE A 17 2.33 -16.06 -9.34
C PHE A 17 1.96 -16.01 -10.82
N SER A 18 1.50 -17.16 -11.32
CA SER A 18 1.07 -17.37 -12.71
C SER A 18 -0.38 -17.88 -12.79
N GLY A 19 -1.20 -17.56 -11.79
CA GLY A 19 -2.55 -18.13 -11.62
C GLY A 19 -2.56 -19.52 -10.96
N LYS A 20 -1.40 -20.10 -10.68
CA LYS A 20 -1.25 -21.40 -9.98
C LYS A 20 -0.57 -21.18 -8.63
N LYS A 21 -0.83 -22.09 -7.67
CA LYS A 21 -0.23 -22.07 -6.32
C LYS A 21 -0.56 -20.79 -5.52
N PHE A 22 -1.77 -20.26 -5.67
CA PHE A 22 -2.24 -19.08 -4.93
C PHE A 22 -1.95 -19.13 -3.41
N PRO A 23 -2.17 -20.25 -2.68
CA PRO A 23 -1.89 -20.29 -1.24
C PRO A 23 -0.41 -20.03 -0.87
N ARG A 24 0.53 -20.46 -1.73
CA ARG A 24 1.97 -20.22 -1.50
C ARG A 24 2.33 -18.77 -1.75
N PHE A 25 1.85 -18.20 -2.86
CA PHE A 25 2.06 -16.79 -3.17
C PHE A 25 1.46 -15.89 -2.07
N GLN A 26 0.21 -16.15 -1.68
CA GLN A 26 -0.49 -15.42 -0.63
C GLN A 26 0.26 -15.47 0.71
N LEU A 27 0.77 -16.65 1.10
CA LEU A 27 1.58 -16.80 2.31
C LEU A 27 2.84 -15.92 2.27
N LEU A 28 3.58 -15.95 1.16
CA LEU A 28 4.81 -15.19 1.00
C LEU A 28 4.56 -13.68 1.01
N LEU A 29 3.53 -13.23 0.29
CA LEU A 29 3.10 -11.82 0.26
C LEU A 29 2.71 -11.33 1.65
N ASN A 30 1.90 -12.11 2.38
CA ASN A 30 1.47 -11.74 3.73
C ASN A 30 2.64 -11.63 4.71
N ILE A 31 3.61 -12.56 4.66
CA ILE A 31 4.81 -12.49 5.49
C ILE A 31 5.65 -11.26 5.14
N ALA A 32 5.87 -11.01 3.85
CA ALA A 32 6.66 -9.88 3.39
C ALA A 32 6.02 -8.53 3.77
N ALA A 33 4.70 -8.41 3.66
CA ALA A 33 3.96 -7.21 4.02
C ALA A 33 3.98 -6.95 5.53
N LYS A 34 3.83 -8.00 6.35
CA LYS A 34 3.97 -7.91 7.82
C LYS A 34 5.38 -7.47 8.23
N ALA A 35 6.41 -8.05 7.63
CA ALA A 35 7.80 -7.68 7.89
C ALA A 35 8.11 -6.21 7.53
N ARG A 36 7.32 -5.60 6.64
CA ARG A 36 7.46 -4.22 6.18
C ARG A 36 6.45 -3.25 6.80
N GLY A 37 5.57 -3.72 7.68
CA GLY A 37 4.55 -2.89 8.33
C GLY A 37 3.45 -2.37 7.38
N VAL A 38 3.25 -3.02 6.22
CA VAL A 38 2.25 -2.59 5.22
C VAL A 38 1.10 -3.58 5.04
N TYR A 39 1.02 -4.60 5.91
CA TYR A 39 -0.07 -5.58 5.85
C TYR A 39 -1.47 -4.94 5.93
N GLY A 40 -1.60 -3.81 6.65
CA GLY A 40 -2.87 -3.09 6.77
C GLY A 40 -3.42 -2.51 5.46
N TYR A 41 -2.56 -2.31 4.47
CA TYR A 41 -2.96 -1.88 3.12
C TYR A 41 -3.45 -3.06 2.27
N LEU A 42 -3.00 -4.30 2.56
CA LEU A 42 -3.50 -5.51 1.91
C LEU A 42 -4.85 -5.93 2.45
N ASP A 43 -5.01 -5.94 3.78
CA ASP A 43 -6.26 -6.38 4.43
C ASP A 43 -7.33 -5.27 4.50
N GLY A 44 -6.96 -4.03 4.18
CA GLY A 44 -7.86 -2.87 4.14
C GLY A 44 -8.08 -2.22 5.51
N SER A 45 -7.37 -2.63 6.56
CA SER A 45 -7.47 -2.03 7.89
C SER A 45 -6.90 -0.62 7.98
N ILE A 46 -5.98 -0.24 7.08
CA ILE A 46 -5.47 1.13 6.95
C ILE A 46 -6.17 1.81 5.77
N THR A 47 -7.27 2.51 6.05
CA THR A 47 -8.05 3.23 5.05
C THR A 47 -7.45 4.60 4.74
N GLN A 48 -7.68 5.10 3.51
CA GLN A 48 -7.26 6.44 3.14
C GLN A 48 -7.92 7.49 4.06
N PRO A 49 -7.13 8.37 4.70
CA PRO A 49 -7.69 9.46 5.50
C PRO A 49 -8.57 10.37 4.64
N THR A 50 -9.81 10.59 5.05
CA THR A 50 -10.69 11.58 4.44
C THR A 50 -10.26 12.97 4.91
N PRO A 51 -9.97 13.93 4.01
CA PRO A 51 -9.67 15.29 4.43
C PRO A 51 -10.90 15.89 5.13
N PRO A 52 -10.71 16.66 6.21
CA PRO A 52 -11.82 17.35 6.86
C PRO A 52 -12.51 18.27 5.85
N ILE A 53 -13.85 18.22 5.80
CA ILE A 53 -14.65 19.17 5.02
C ILE A 53 -14.38 20.56 5.59
N PRO A 54 -14.01 21.56 4.77
CA PRO A 54 -13.80 22.91 5.25
C PRO A 54 -15.14 23.47 5.75
N THR A 55 -15.28 23.62 7.06
CA THR A 55 -16.30 24.48 7.65
C THR A 55 -15.94 25.93 7.34
N PRO A 56 -16.90 26.77 6.88
CA PRO A 56 -16.64 28.18 6.67
C PRO A 56 -16.50 28.86 8.03
N ASP A 57 -15.27 28.94 8.55
CA ASP A 57 -14.95 29.74 9.71
C ASP A 57 -14.02 30.89 9.31
N THR A 58 -14.39 32.10 9.73
CA THR A 58 -13.80 33.37 9.30
C THR A 58 -12.56 33.67 10.15
N ALA A 59 -11.54 32.82 10.06
CA ALA A 59 -10.27 33.01 10.74
C ALA A 59 -9.14 33.27 9.74
N PRO A 60 -8.17 34.17 10.04
CA PRO A 60 -7.04 34.43 9.15
C PRO A 60 -6.26 33.14 8.87
N LEU A 61 -5.91 32.89 7.60
CA LEU A 61 -4.99 31.83 7.20
C LEU A 61 -3.61 32.08 7.85
N THR A 62 -3.37 31.51 9.01
CA THR A 62 -2.02 31.20 9.45
C THR A 62 -1.57 29.99 8.64
N THR A 63 -0.57 30.16 7.78
CA THR A 63 0.10 29.06 7.07
C THR A 63 0.73 28.15 8.12
N ALA A 64 0.00 27.12 8.56
CA ALA A 64 0.53 26.09 9.43
C ALA A 64 1.62 25.33 8.68
N SER A 65 2.76 25.13 9.35
CA SER A 65 3.83 24.27 8.82
C SER A 65 3.25 22.87 8.56
N PRO A 66 3.66 22.17 7.48
CA PRO A 66 3.20 20.82 7.23
C PRO A 66 3.47 19.94 8.47
N PRO A 67 2.55 19.02 8.80
CA PRO A 67 2.74 18.10 9.91
C PRO A 67 4.01 17.27 9.69
N ASP A 68 4.69 16.93 10.79
CA ASP A 68 5.84 16.05 10.74
C ASP A 68 5.46 14.69 10.11
N PRO A 69 6.37 14.09 9.30
CA PRO A 69 6.10 12.81 8.67
C PRO A 69 5.89 11.72 9.73
N THR A 70 4.87 10.91 9.52
CA THR A 70 4.58 9.77 10.40
C THR A 70 5.61 8.66 10.18
N PRO A 71 5.90 7.83 11.20
CA PRO A 71 6.70 6.63 11.01
C PRO A 71 6.12 5.73 9.93
N TRP A 72 6.97 5.05 9.17
CA TRP A 72 6.55 4.14 8.08
C TRP A 72 5.52 3.09 8.51
N ILE A 73 5.70 2.56 9.73
CA ILE A 73 4.83 1.55 10.32
C ILE A 73 3.53 2.11 10.93
N SER A 74 3.27 3.42 10.80
CA SER A 74 2.06 4.05 11.32
C SER A 74 0.82 3.49 10.62
N THR A 75 -0.20 3.18 11.43
CA THR A 75 -1.54 2.79 10.97
C THR A 75 -2.46 3.98 10.69
N THR A 76 -2.00 5.20 11.00
CA THR A 76 -2.72 6.47 10.80
C THR A 76 -1.85 7.45 10.01
N PRO A 77 -1.49 7.14 8.76
CA PRO A 77 -0.73 8.05 7.90
C PRO A 77 -1.56 9.29 7.53
N SER A 78 -0.90 10.35 7.06
CA SER A 78 -1.57 11.40 6.28
C SER A 78 -2.04 10.87 4.92
N SER A 79 -2.92 11.61 4.23
CA SER A 79 -3.42 11.20 2.91
C SER A 79 -2.30 10.99 1.88
N ALA A 80 -1.30 11.87 1.86
CA ALA A 80 -0.15 11.74 0.95
C ALA A 80 0.72 10.52 1.28
N GLU A 81 0.97 10.26 2.57
CA GLU A 81 1.72 9.09 3.00
C GLU A 81 0.98 7.79 2.72
N TRP A 82 -0.34 7.79 2.88
CA TRP A 82 -1.20 6.65 2.55
C TRP A 82 -1.02 6.25 1.09
N VAL A 83 -1.07 7.21 0.15
CA VAL A 83 -0.90 6.96 -1.29
C VAL A 83 0.45 6.30 -1.59
N VAL A 84 1.54 6.78 -0.99
CA VAL A 84 2.88 6.21 -1.22
C VAL A 84 3.00 4.78 -0.66
N ARG A 85 2.43 4.53 0.53
CA ARG A 85 2.48 3.23 1.20
C ARG A 85 1.56 2.21 0.53
N ASP A 86 0.40 2.64 0.06
CA ASP A 86 -0.50 1.83 -0.75
C ASP A 86 0.15 1.45 -2.09
N ALA A 87 0.71 2.43 -2.82
CA ALA A 87 1.44 2.18 -4.07
C ALA A 87 2.65 1.23 -3.88
N TYR A 88 3.38 1.38 -2.77
CA TYR A 88 4.45 0.45 -2.40
C TYR A 88 3.89 -0.98 -2.24
N THR A 89 2.77 -1.13 -1.55
CA THR A 89 2.12 -2.43 -1.32
C THR A 89 1.58 -3.02 -2.62
N LEU A 90 0.96 -2.21 -3.48
CA LEU A 90 0.51 -2.61 -4.81
C LEU A 90 1.69 -3.11 -5.67
N SER A 91 2.85 -2.45 -5.58
CA SER A 91 4.06 -2.90 -6.29
C SER A 91 4.52 -4.30 -5.85
N MET A 92 4.29 -4.69 -4.58
CA MET A 92 4.59 -6.04 -4.10
C MET A 92 3.70 -7.10 -4.77
N ILE A 93 2.50 -6.73 -5.22
CA ILE A 93 1.64 -7.62 -6.00
C ILE A 93 2.10 -7.62 -7.45
N VAL A 94 2.12 -6.46 -8.09
CA VAL A 94 2.36 -6.32 -9.54
C VAL A 94 3.71 -6.89 -9.96
N ASN A 95 4.76 -6.68 -9.18
CA ASN A 95 6.10 -7.19 -9.50
C ASN A 95 6.25 -8.71 -9.35
N ASN A 96 5.26 -9.38 -8.75
CA ASN A 96 5.31 -10.80 -8.42
C ASN A 96 4.19 -11.62 -9.11
N VAL A 97 3.57 -11.04 -10.14
CA VAL A 97 2.51 -11.66 -10.96
C VAL A 97 2.91 -11.57 -12.43
N THR A 98 2.91 -12.68 -13.16
CA THR A 98 3.41 -12.72 -14.56
C THR A 98 2.51 -12.00 -15.57
N ASP A 99 1.21 -12.02 -15.36
CA ASP A 99 0.20 -11.47 -16.27
C ASP A 99 -0.96 -10.89 -15.46
N THR A 100 -0.74 -9.70 -14.89
CA THR A 100 -1.75 -9.04 -14.03
C THR A 100 -3.06 -8.81 -14.78
N ALA A 101 -3.00 -8.42 -16.06
CA ALA A 101 -4.18 -8.18 -16.88
C ALA A 101 -4.93 -9.49 -17.22
N GLY A 102 -4.23 -10.52 -17.67
CA GLY A 102 -4.84 -11.81 -18.01
C GLY A 102 -5.38 -12.58 -16.80
N LEU A 103 -4.86 -12.29 -15.60
CA LEU A 103 -5.37 -12.83 -14.34
C LEU A 103 -6.47 -11.97 -13.71
N GLY A 104 -6.83 -10.82 -14.29
CA GLY A 104 -7.89 -9.96 -13.79
C GLY A 104 -7.54 -9.16 -12.52
N VAL A 105 -6.24 -8.95 -12.26
CA VAL A 105 -5.77 -8.18 -11.10
C VAL A 105 -6.10 -6.71 -11.30
N LYS A 106 -6.81 -6.11 -10.33
CA LYS A 106 -7.20 -4.69 -10.36
C LYS A 106 -6.03 -3.79 -9.94
N THR A 107 -5.25 -3.31 -10.91
CA THR A 107 -4.06 -2.47 -10.66
C THR A 107 -4.33 -0.97 -10.71
N ASP A 108 -5.55 -0.56 -11.05
CA ASP A 108 -6.01 0.83 -11.12
C ASP A 108 -6.55 1.36 -9.78
N GLY A 109 -6.78 0.46 -8.82
CA GLY A 109 -7.24 0.76 -7.48
C GLY A 109 -6.15 0.67 -6.41
N SER A 110 -6.59 0.43 -5.18
CA SER A 110 -5.73 0.23 -4.01
C SER A 110 -5.01 -1.13 -4.01
N ALA A 111 -3.98 -1.26 -3.19
CA ALA A 111 -3.35 -2.55 -2.94
C ALA A 111 -4.34 -3.58 -2.37
N HIS A 112 -5.32 -3.13 -1.60
CA HIS A 112 -6.41 -3.96 -1.10
C HIS A 112 -7.26 -4.53 -2.24
N GLU A 113 -7.67 -3.70 -3.19
CA GLU A 113 -8.48 -4.14 -4.34
C GLU A 113 -7.71 -5.10 -5.24
N ALA A 114 -6.42 -4.83 -5.47
CA ALA A 114 -5.54 -5.76 -6.18
C ALA A 114 -5.46 -7.10 -5.44
N TYR A 115 -5.29 -7.09 -4.12
CA TYR A 115 -5.22 -8.29 -3.28
C TYR A 115 -6.52 -9.12 -3.31
N GLN A 116 -7.68 -8.47 -3.29
CA GLN A 116 -8.99 -9.15 -3.39
C GLN A 116 -9.25 -9.75 -4.78
N SER A 117 -8.54 -9.29 -5.82
CA SER A 117 -8.71 -9.75 -7.20
C SER A 117 -7.77 -10.89 -7.62
N LEU A 118 -6.85 -11.32 -6.73
CA LEU A 118 -5.86 -12.38 -7.01
C LEU A 118 -6.44 -13.80 -6.88
#